data_AF-A0A6N3YW20-F1
#
_entry.id   AF-A0A6N3YW20-F1
#
_cell.length_a   1.000
_cell.length_b   1.000
_cell.length_c   1.000
_cell.angle_alpha   90.00
_cell.angle_beta   90.00
_cell.angle_gamma   90.00
#
_symmetry.space_group_name_H-M   'P 1'
#
loop_
_entity.id
_entity.type
_entity.pdbx_description
1 polymer ?
#
loop_
_entity_poly.entity_id
_entity_poly.type
_entity_poly.pdbx_seq_one_letter_code
_entity_poly.pdbx_strand_id
1 'polypeptide(L)'
;MHFNCKLILSSSLSHKELEYILTPDEYIRLLSREKNSQSIINQLPVQLRQPLSISASKSVQSLLFSLNQKLTKAEWIAVSTTVRKTGLSDTQLAQYPQLKKQIDRVETTQPAKFVKANFKPVTDDVPLVRNLSFTPVNPSPEHKISIEFAGQWPNNAASLLLAKSGEQKEKIAKPRADIHASHRSIATFKDLEPEPRNLYLTIPMNGTPQPLKLLLAENIQPVEKEIEMDEWDTVLVPVVPMKKLGEEYSLHQIGYFYVIWNGKVWREITIDSNGYFCDLDIQHERQEPLPTRHVNINASEFFPEANMSFEKFELYQEGQKVFSGELDVCEQSRVFNLVAEEVELKFVDFEHDEILLTTFESPIKNNASNERQAMSYPMPHVWLPYKLLGEVQADCYVYYSQASLSDSEISSLEANYVNIAVSIDEMSVYSQQQAFEGEHIYALPLAKSSSFGSHIINEQNDSNIAAITVMPPKNQITLRYRICRTTDQPDDFMMLRNEEEEWSQKVYFRQAKADDEGFLNLPFSGWPKEVEEVDIIRGASADLGTTEYELSVLKTKIKISELIG
;
A
#
# COMPACT_ATOMS: atom_id res chain seq x y z
N MET A 1 11.92 -46.73 9.97
CA MET A 1 10.80 -46.75 9.01
C MET A 1 9.83 -45.66 9.43
N HIS A 2 9.39 -44.77 8.54
CA HIS A 2 8.28 -43.88 8.84
C HIS A 2 6.98 -44.67 8.70
N PHE A 3 6.16 -44.69 9.75
CA PHE A 3 4.84 -45.29 9.62
C PHE A 3 3.97 -44.43 8.71
N ASN A 4 3.43 -45.04 7.64
CA ASN A 4 2.48 -44.41 6.72
C ASN A 4 1.07 -44.29 7.35
N CYS A 5 1.02 -43.92 8.62
CA CYS A 5 -0.22 -43.76 9.38
C CYS A 5 -0.02 -42.75 10.52
N LYS A 6 -1.09 -42.03 10.84
CA LYS A 6 -1.16 -41.05 11.92
C LYS A 6 -2.26 -41.45 12.92
N LEU A 7 -2.12 -41.00 14.17
CA LEU A 7 -3.17 -41.10 15.16
C LEU A 7 -3.87 -39.75 15.31
N ILE A 8 -5.20 -39.76 15.23
CA ILE A 8 -6.05 -38.60 15.49
C ILE A 8 -6.94 -38.86 16.71
N LEU A 9 -7.38 -37.80 17.37
CA LEU A 9 -8.40 -37.90 18.40
C LEU A 9 -9.74 -38.26 17.78
N SER A 10 -10.56 -39.04 18.49
CA SER A 10 -11.90 -39.39 17.99
C SER A 10 -12.83 -38.19 17.83
N SER A 11 -12.59 -37.08 18.53
CA SER A 11 -13.29 -35.82 18.32
C SER A 11 -12.95 -35.14 16.99
N SER A 12 -11.79 -35.43 16.41
CA SER A 12 -11.32 -34.82 15.17
C SER A 12 -11.70 -35.62 13.92
N LEU A 13 -12.32 -36.80 14.09
CA LEU A 13 -12.71 -37.64 12.96
C LEU A 13 -13.76 -36.95 12.09
N SER A 14 -13.46 -36.85 10.80
CA SER A 14 -14.32 -36.24 9.78
C SER A 14 -14.66 -37.22 8.65
N HIS A 15 -15.64 -36.86 7.81
CA HIS A 15 -16.03 -37.63 6.63
C HIS A 15 -14.85 -37.95 5.69
N LYS A 16 -13.88 -37.03 5.60
CA LYS A 16 -12.69 -37.19 4.75
C LYS A 16 -11.79 -38.35 5.17
N GLU A 17 -11.85 -38.75 6.43
CA GLU A 17 -10.91 -39.72 7.02
C GLU A 17 -11.49 -41.14 7.09
N LEU A 18 -12.81 -41.32 6.84
CA LEU A 18 -13.51 -42.60 6.93
C LEU A 18 -12.87 -43.69 6.05
N GLU A 19 -12.49 -43.34 4.82
CA GLU A 19 -11.87 -44.28 3.86
C GLU A 19 -10.41 -44.67 4.20
N TYR A 20 -9.84 -44.04 5.22
CA TYR A 20 -8.44 -44.19 5.62
C TYR A 20 -8.28 -44.84 7.01
N ILE A 21 -9.37 -45.16 7.72
CA ILE A 21 -9.33 -45.71 9.08
C ILE A 21 -8.67 -47.10 9.11
N LEU A 22 -7.78 -47.35 10.07
CA LEU A 22 -7.23 -48.66 10.38
C LEU A 22 -7.89 -49.23 11.64
N THR A 23 -8.08 -50.55 11.71
CA THR A 23 -8.51 -51.20 12.96
C THR A 23 -7.37 -51.16 14.00
N PRO A 24 -7.68 -51.25 15.31
CA PRO A 24 -6.66 -51.34 16.34
C PRO A 24 -5.64 -52.44 16.07
N ASP A 25 -6.06 -53.63 15.65
CA ASP A 25 -5.15 -54.74 15.36
C ASP A 25 -4.29 -54.50 14.11
N GLU A 26 -4.83 -53.88 13.06
CA GLU A 26 -4.07 -53.49 11.86
C GLU A 26 -2.95 -52.53 12.24
N TYR A 27 -3.26 -51.51 13.04
CA TYR A 27 -2.28 -50.53 13.48
C TYR A 27 -1.22 -51.13 14.42
N ILE A 28 -1.64 -51.95 15.41
CA ILE A 28 -0.69 -52.62 16.31
C ILE A 28 0.21 -53.61 15.55
N ARG A 29 -0.30 -54.28 14.51
CA ARG A 29 0.50 -55.17 13.65
C ARG A 29 1.55 -54.41 12.82
N LEU A 30 1.31 -53.15 12.47
CA LEU A 30 2.33 -52.30 11.84
C LEU A 30 3.45 -51.99 12.83
N LEU A 31 3.10 -51.67 14.08
CA LEU A 31 4.05 -51.31 15.12
C LEU A 31 4.80 -52.51 15.71
N SER A 32 4.24 -53.73 15.65
CA SER A 32 4.85 -54.95 16.21
C SER A 32 6.16 -55.37 15.51
N ARG A 33 6.45 -54.79 14.34
CA ARG A 33 7.70 -55.00 13.60
C ARG A 33 8.87 -54.20 14.17
N GLU A 34 8.62 -53.16 14.96
CA GLU A 34 9.66 -52.35 15.58
C GLU A 34 10.15 -52.99 16.88
N LYS A 35 11.48 -53.06 17.03
CA LYS A 35 12.13 -53.68 18.21
C LYS A 35 12.43 -52.67 19.33
N ASN A 36 12.24 -51.38 19.08
CA ASN A 36 12.61 -50.30 20.00
C ASN A 36 11.37 -49.50 20.43
N SER A 37 11.06 -49.51 21.74
CA SER A 37 9.92 -48.80 22.31
C SER A 37 10.02 -47.28 22.23
N GLN A 38 11.23 -46.71 22.28
CA GLN A 38 11.46 -45.26 22.16
C GLN A 38 11.25 -44.76 20.73
N SER A 39 11.60 -45.58 19.73
CA SER A 39 11.31 -45.27 18.33
C SER A 39 9.81 -45.14 18.07
N ILE A 40 9.01 -46.04 18.67
CA ILE A 40 7.55 -46.02 18.57
C ILE A 40 7.00 -44.78 19.29
N ILE A 41 7.42 -44.49 20.53
CA ILE A 41 6.93 -43.33 21.30
C ILE A 41 7.21 -42.01 20.58
N ASN A 42 8.39 -41.85 20.00
CA ASN A 42 8.77 -40.60 19.34
C ASN A 42 7.95 -40.31 18.09
N GLN A 43 7.30 -41.31 17.51
CA GLN A 43 6.41 -41.17 16.35
C GLN A 43 4.94 -40.92 16.74
N LEU A 44 4.57 -41.07 18.02
CA LEU A 44 3.21 -40.78 18.49
C LEU A 44 3.00 -39.27 18.70
N PRO A 45 1.74 -38.79 18.62
CA PRO A 45 1.38 -37.42 19.01
C PRO A 45 1.84 -37.11 20.43
N VAL A 46 2.26 -35.86 20.68
CA VAL A 46 2.82 -35.42 21.97
C VAL A 46 1.88 -35.73 23.14
N GLN A 47 0.56 -35.62 22.91
CA GLN A 47 -0.49 -35.90 23.89
C GLN A 47 -0.53 -37.38 24.32
N LEU A 48 -0.03 -38.30 23.49
CA LEU A 48 0.06 -39.73 23.78
C LEU A 48 1.41 -40.14 24.36
N ARG A 49 2.46 -39.34 24.21
CA ARG A 49 3.81 -39.69 24.70
C ARG A 49 3.83 -39.79 26.21
N GLN A 50 3.39 -38.74 26.91
CA GLN A 50 3.39 -38.69 28.38
C GLN A 50 2.67 -39.88 29.05
N PRO A 51 1.40 -40.23 28.69
CA PRO A 51 0.71 -41.34 29.34
C PRO A 51 1.30 -42.73 28.98
N LEU A 52 2.02 -42.86 27.87
CA LEU A 52 2.60 -44.13 27.42
C LEU A 52 4.08 -44.30 27.79
N SER A 53 4.77 -43.24 28.24
CA SER A 53 6.20 -43.26 28.64
C SER A 53 6.53 -44.35 29.67
N ILE A 54 5.64 -44.57 30.65
CA ILE A 54 5.81 -45.60 31.69
C ILE A 54 5.69 -47.01 31.11
N SER A 55 4.84 -47.21 30.10
CA SER A 55 4.69 -48.50 29.43
C SER A 55 5.83 -48.77 28.45
N ALA A 56 6.42 -47.74 27.84
CA ALA A 56 7.58 -47.89 26.96
C ALA A 56 8.90 -48.17 27.67
N SER A 57 9.05 -47.73 28.92
CA SER A 57 10.24 -48.03 29.72
C SER A 57 10.30 -49.49 30.18
N LYS A 58 9.14 -50.17 30.24
CA LYS A 58 9.05 -51.58 30.63
C LYS A 58 9.39 -52.55 29.50
N SER A 59 8.68 -52.48 28.38
CA SER A 59 8.95 -53.26 27.17
C SER A 59 8.15 -52.75 25.96
N VAL A 60 8.52 -53.20 24.76
CA VAL A 60 7.72 -52.95 23.54
C VAL A 60 6.33 -53.58 23.67
N GLN A 61 6.22 -54.77 24.26
CA GLN A 61 4.94 -55.45 24.44
C GLN A 61 4.00 -54.69 25.38
N SER A 62 4.51 -54.13 26.48
CA SER A 62 3.68 -53.31 27.39
C SER A 62 3.24 -52.00 26.73
N LEU A 63 4.10 -51.38 25.92
CA LEU A 63 3.74 -50.19 25.13
C LEU A 63 2.61 -50.49 24.14
N LEU A 64 2.76 -51.55 23.33
CA LEU A 64 1.75 -51.97 22.36
C LEU A 64 0.44 -52.36 23.03
N PHE A 65 0.49 -53.01 24.20
CA PHE A 65 -0.70 -53.34 24.97
C PHE A 65 -1.44 -52.09 25.46
N SER A 66 -0.74 -51.13 26.08
CA SER A 66 -1.35 -49.87 26.53
C SER A 66 -1.89 -49.03 25.37
N LEU A 67 -1.20 -49.03 24.23
CA LEU A 67 -1.66 -48.35 23.03
C LEU A 67 -2.90 -49.02 22.44
N ASN A 68 -2.94 -50.36 22.40
CA ASN A 68 -4.11 -51.11 21.95
C ASN A 68 -5.35 -50.80 22.81
N GLN A 69 -5.19 -50.69 24.14
CA GLN A 69 -6.29 -50.30 25.02
C GLN A 69 -6.89 -48.92 24.68
N LYS A 70 -6.05 -47.96 24.29
CA LYS A 70 -6.48 -46.60 23.90
C LYS A 70 -7.23 -46.59 22.56
N LEU A 71 -6.79 -47.43 21.62
CA LEU A 71 -7.43 -47.60 20.31
C LEU A 71 -8.76 -48.36 20.42
N THR A 72 -8.81 -49.44 21.21
CA THR A 72 -10.05 -50.22 21.45
C THR A 72 -11.12 -49.41 22.17
N LYS A 73 -10.72 -48.45 23.02
CA LYS A 73 -11.64 -47.48 23.64
C LYS A 73 -12.09 -46.36 22.68
N ALA A 74 -11.54 -46.30 21.46
CA ALA A 74 -11.76 -45.23 20.50
C ALA A 74 -11.49 -43.81 21.06
N GLU A 75 -10.53 -43.68 21.99
CA GLU A 75 -10.01 -42.36 22.38
C GLU A 75 -9.18 -41.78 21.22
N TRP A 76 -8.45 -42.66 20.54
CA TRP A 76 -7.62 -42.37 19.38
C TRP A 76 -7.99 -43.30 18.23
N ILE A 77 -7.90 -42.78 17.02
CA ILE A 77 -8.21 -43.50 15.78
C ILE A 77 -6.98 -43.46 14.88
N ALA A 78 -6.61 -44.62 14.36
CA ALA A 78 -5.51 -44.76 13.42
C ALA A 78 -5.99 -44.49 12.00
N VAL A 79 -5.27 -43.61 11.29
CA VAL A 79 -5.60 -43.18 9.93
C VAL A 79 -4.37 -43.39 9.05
N SER A 80 -4.53 -44.17 7.99
CA SER A 80 -3.51 -44.43 6.98
C SER A 80 -3.30 -43.21 6.07
N THR A 81 -2.12 -43.09 5.47
CA THR A 81 -1.88 -42.10 4.39
C THR A 81 -2.44 -42.56 3.04
N THR A 82 -2.78 -43.85 2.89
CA THR A 82 -3.37 -44.41 1.67
C THR A 82 -4.79 -44.91 1.93
N VAL A 83 -5.68 -44.66 0.98
CA VAL A 83 -7.07 -45.17 0.98
C VAL A 83 -7.07 -46.69 1.10
N ARG A 84 -7.99 -47.25 1.89
CA ARG A 84 -8.17 -48.69 1.95
C ARG A 84 -8.68 -49.23 0.61
N LYS A 85 -8.10 -50.32 0.13
CA LYS A 85 -8.58 -51.03 -1.07
C LYS A 85 -9.99 -51.61 -0.89
N THR A 86 -10.35 -51.94 0.35
CA THR A 86 -11.66 -52.44 0.75
C THR A 86 -12.10 -51.73 2.01
N GLY A 87 -13.33 -51.19 2.03
CA GLY A 87 -13.93 -50.60 3.22
C GLY A 87 -13.97 -51.57 4.40
N LEU A 88 -14.10 -51.03 5.61
CA LEU A 88 -14.24 -51.84 6.82
C LEU A 88 -15.58 -52.59 6.79
N SER A 89 -15.54 -53.91 6.91
CA SER A 89 -16.77 -54.71 6.97
C SER A 89 -17.45 -54.62 8.34
N ASP A 90 -18.76 -54.80 8.38
CA ASP A 90 -19.52 -54.89 9.63
C ASP A 90 -18.99 -55.97 10.59
N THR A 91 -18.45 -57.06 10.04
CA THR A 91 -17.83 -58.15 10.81
C THR A 91 -16.52 -57.73 11.47
N GLN A 92 -15.72 -56.87 10.83
CA GLN A 92 -14.50 -56.30 11.40
C GLN A 92 -14.84 -55.24 12.46
N LEU A 93 -15.86 -54.43 12.20
CA LEU A 93 -16.33 -53.39 13.12
C LEU A 93 -17.03 -53.97 14.36
N ALA A 94 -17.63 -55.16 14.27
CA ALA A 94 -18.23 -55.86 15.40
C ALA A 94 -17.22 -56.15 16.53
N GLN A 95 -15.94 -56.32 16.19
CA GLN A 95 -14.87 -56.54 17.18
C GLN A 95 -14.46 -55.25 17.92
N TYR A 96 -14.83 -54.07 17.39
CA TYR A 96 -14.47 -52.76 17.93
C TYR A 96 -15.71 -51.84 18.03
N PRO A 97 -16.63 -52.13 18.97
CA PRO A 97 -17.93 -51.43 19.05
C PRO A 97 -17.81 -49.92 19.28
N GLN A 98 -16.76 -49.46 19.98
CA GLN A 98 -16.52 -48.03 20.19
C GLN A 98 -16.03 -47.33 18.92
N LEU A 99 -15.21 -48.00 18.11
CA LEU A 99 -14.78 -47.47 16.82
C LEU A 99 -15.96 -47.41 15.85
N LYS A 100 -16.79 -48.47 15.80
CA LYS A 100 -18.05 -48.48 15.03
C LYS A 100 -18.94 -47.31 15.40
N LYS A 101 -19.15 -47.05 16.71
CA LYS A 101 -19.93 -45.90 17.18
C LYS A 101 -19.38 -44.54 16.69
N GLN A 102 -18.07 -44.36 16.58
CA GLN A 102 -17.48 -43.11 16.09
C GLN A 102 -17.62 -42.96 14.57
N ILE A 103 -17.51 -44.07 13.82
CA ILE A 103 -17.75 -44.10 12.38
C ILE A 103 -19.22 -43.79 12.10
N ASP A 104 -20.14 -44.51 12.75
CA ASP A 104 -21.60 -44.30 12.64
C ASP A 104 -21.97 -42.86 13.01
N ARG A 105 -21.34 -42.27 14.05
CA ARG A 105 -21.55 -40.86 14.43
C ARG A 105 -21.19 -39.92 13.28
N VAL A 106 -20.05 -40.14 12.62
CA VAL A 106 -19.62 -39.28 11.51
C VAL A 106 -20.48 -39.52 10.27
N GLU A 107 -20.78 -40.78 9.92
CA GLU A 107 -21.65 -41.15 8.80
C GLU A 107 -23.08 -40.58 8.92
N THR A 108 -23.64 -40.58 10.13
CA THR A 108 -24.99 -40.03 10.40
C THR A 108 -25.02 -38.51 10.54
N THR A 109 -23.88 -37.86 10.85
CA THR A 109 -23.80 -36.41 10.92
C THR A 109 -23.63 -35.86 9.51
N GLN A 110 -24.67 -35.25 8.92
CA GLN A 110 -24.56 -34.61 7.62
C GLN A 110 -23.36 -33.64 7.57
N PRO A 111 -22.56 -33.62 6.49
CA PRO A 111 -21.47 -32.66 6.37
C PRO A 111 -22.04 -31.26 6.54
N ALA A 112 -21.47 -30.48 7.46
CA ALA A 112 -21.93 -29.13 7.76
C ALA A 112 -21.89 -28.29 6.47
N LYS A 113 -23.06 -28.12 5.85
CA LYS A 113 -23.26 -27.12 4.79
C LYS A 113 -23.12 -25.75 5.47
N PHE A 114 -22.09 -25.01 5.08
CA PHE A 114 -22.00 -23.59 5.41
C PHE A 114 -23.21 -22.87 4.79
N VAL A 115 -24.19 -22.50 5.62
CA VAL A 115 -25.37 -21.75 5.19
C VAL A 115 -25.01 -20.27 5.17
N LYS A 116 -24.93 -19.68 3.97
CA LYS A 116 -25.02 -18.22 3.79
C LYS A 116 -26.45 -17.78 4.13
N ALA A 117 -26.56 -16.60 4.76
CA ALA A 117 -27.76 -16.03 5.36
C ALA A 117 -29.06 -16.09 4.52
N ASN A 118 -30.17 -16.37 5.22
CA ASN A 118 -31.54 -15.95 4.93
C ASN A 118 -32.23 -16.35 3.60
N PHE A 119 -32.34 -17.65 3.31
CA PHE A 119 -33.41 -18.14 2.41
C PHE A 119 -34.33 -19.13 3.13
N LYS A 120 -35.65 -18.97 2.94
CA LYS A 120 -36.65 -19.95 3.41
C LYS A 120 -36.47 -21.25 2.63
N PRO A 121 -36.51 -22.42 3.30
CA PRO A 121 -36.39 -23.70 2.62
C PRO A 121 -37.59 -23.91 1.69
N VAL A 122 -37.31 -24.17 0.42
CA VAL A 122 -38.31 -24.62 -0.56
C VAL A 122 -38.56 -26.10 -0.31
N THR A 123 -39.81 -26.50 -0.07
CA THR A 123 -40.20 -27.91 -0.06
C THR A 123 -40.44 -28.38 -1.49
N ASP A 124 -39.71 -29.42 -1.88
CA ASP A 124 -39.71 -29.98 -3.23
C ASP A 124 -40.86 -30.99 -3.36
N ASP A 125 -42.08 -30.46 -3.54
CA ASP A 125 -43.31 -31.27 -3.71
C ASP A 125 -43.66 -31.49 -5.20
N VAL A 126 -42.66 -31.60 -6.08
CA VAL A 126 -42.90 -31.85 -7.52
C VAL A 126 -42.38 -33.23 -7.92
N PRO A 127 -43.25 -34.16 -8.39
CA PRO A 127 -42.80 -35.42 -8.94
C PRO A 127 -41.96 -35.19 -10.19
N LEU A 128 -40.71 -35.68 -10.19
CA LEU A 128 -39.78 -35.58 -11.31
C LEU A 128 -40.39 -36.16 -12.59
N VAL A 129 -40.56 -35.31 -13.60
CA VAL A 129 -41.04 -35.68 -14.93
C VAL A 129 -39.99 -36.59 -15.59
N ARG A 130 -40.43 -37.74 -16.11
CA ARG A 130 -39.58 -38.80 -16.69
C ARG A 130 -38.82 -38.42 -17.98
N ASN A 131 -38.92 -37.18 -18.44
CA ASN A 131 -38.24 -36.71 -19.64
C ASN A 131 -37.32 -35.55 -19.27
N LEU A 132 -36.02 -35.83 -19.15
CA LEU A 132 -34.98 -34.82 -19.08
C LEU A 132 -34.98 -34.04 -20.42
N SER A 133 -35.59 -32.86 -20.41
CA SER A 133 -35.34 -31.88 -21.47
C SER A 133 -33.91 -31.37 -21.30
N PHE A 134 -32.98 -31.88 -22.13
CA PHE A 134 -31.63 -31.35 -22.20
C PHE A 134 -31.75 -29.91 -22.74
N THR A 135 -31.66 -28.93 -21.84
CA THR A 135 -31.50 -27.54 -22.26
C THR A 135 -30.02 -27.40 -22.60
N PRO A 136 -29.63 -27.16 -23.86
CA PRO A 136 -28.22 -26.94 -24.19
C PRO A 136 -27.70 -25.81 -23.32
N VAL A 137 -26.69 -26.10 -22.49
CA VAL A 137 -25.93 -25.03 -21.85
C VAL A 137 -25.18 -24.37 -22.98
N ASN A 138 -25.45 -23.08 -23.25
CA ASN A 138 -24.64 -22.32 -24.20
C ASN A 138 -23.18 -22.49 -23.79
N PRO A 139 -22.30 -22.91 -24.72
CA PRO A 139 -20.89 -23.14 -24.38
C PRO A 139 -20.32 -21.87 -23.76
N SER A 140 -19.64 -22.01 -22.63
CA SER A 140 -18.92 -20.89 -22.04
C SER A 140 -17.91 -20.36 -23.06
N PRO A 141 -17.74 -19.04 -23.18
CA PRO A 141 -16.81 -18.48 -24.14
C PRO A 141 -15.39 -19.03 -23.93
N GLU A 142 -14.71 -19.40 -25.01
CA GLU A 142 -13.43 -20.11 -24.96
C GLU A 142 -12.22 -19.16 -25.01
N HIS A 143 -12.37 -17.90 -24.57
CA HIS A 143 -11.25 -16.94 -24.51
C HIS A 143 -10.89 -16.55 -23.07
N LYS A 144 -9.64 -16.11 -22.91
CA LYS A 144 -9.09 -15.57 -21.67
C LYS A 144 -8.23 -14.34 -21.92
N ILE A 145 -8.04 -13.54 -20.88
CA ILE A 145 -6.99 -12.54 -20.79
C ILE A 145 -6.15 -12.91 -19.57
N SER A 146 -4.84 -13.09 -19.77
CA SER A 146 -3.90 -13.39 -18.69
C SER A 146 -2.91 -12.24 -18.57
N ILE A 147 -2.76 -11.74 -17.34
CA ILE A 147 -1.83 -10.67 -17.00
C ILE A 147 -0.76 -11.25 -16.10
N GLU A 148 0.50 -11.04 -16.49
CA GLU A 148 1.66 -11.52 -15.78
C GLU A 148 2.12 -10.53 -14.72
N PHE A 149 2.68 -11.10 -13.67
CA PHE A 149 3.09 -10.42 -12.46
C PHE A 149 4.45 -10.98 -12.07
N ALA A 150 5.48 -10.14 -12.01
CA ALA A 150 6.83 -10.60 -11.69
C ALA A 150 6.91 -11.07 -10.23
N GLY A 151 7.21 -12.36 -10.03
CA GLY A 151 7.38 -13.02 -8.74
C GLY A 151 6.18 -13.76 -8.18
N GLN A 152 6.34 -14.30 -6.97
CA GLN A 152 5.32 -15.05 -6.22
C GLN A 152 5.31 -14.60 -4.76
N TRP A 153 4.25 -13.90 -4.35
CA TRP A 153 4.19 -13.22 -3.06
C TRP A 153 2.88 -13.49 -2.31
N PRO A 154 2.87 -13.36 -0.97
CA PRO A 154 1.79 -13.91 -0.13
C PRO A 154 0.46 -13.17 -0.26
N ASN A 155 0.44 -11.84 -0.42
CA ASN A 155 -0.80 -11.09 -0.66
C ASN A 155 -0.55 -9.62 -1.08
N ASN A 156 -1.51 -9.01 -1.76
CA ASN A 156 -1.60 -7.56 -1.97
C ASN A 156 -3.10 -7.16 -2.03
N ALA A 157 -3.46 -6.01 -1.45
CA ALA A 157 -4.85 -5.56 -1.41
C ALA A 157 -5.40 -5.27 -2.81
N ALA A 158 -4.56 -4.76 -3.72
CA ALA A 158 -4.92 -4.43 -5.08
C ALA A 158 -5.42 -5.62 -5.90
N SER A 159 -6.18 -5.32 -6.95
CA SER A 159 -6.68 -6.30 -7.93
C SER A 159 -6.75 -5.70 -9.32
N LEU A 160 -6.92 -6.55 -10.33
CA LEU A 160 -7.21 -6.12 -11.68
C LEU A 160 -8.70 -6.18 -11.96
N LEU A 161 -9.22 -5.18 -12.67
CA LEU A 161 -10.60 -5.09 -13.13
C LEU A 161 -10.61 -5.01 -14.66
N LEU A 162 -11.36 -5.92 -15.27
CA LEU A 162 -11.69 -5.85 -16.68
C LEU A 162 -13.06 -5.17 -16.81
N ALA A 163 -13.11 -3.99 -17.43
CA ALA A 163 -14.32 -3.19 -17.53
C ALA A 163 -15.44 -3.92 -18.27
N LYS A 164 -16.69 -3.61 -17.95
CA LYS A 164 -17.86 -4.16 -18.65
C LYS A 164 -17.77 -3.87 -20.16
N SER A 165 -18.33 -4.78 -20.94
CA SER A 165 -18.51 -4.65 -22.38
C SER A 165 -20.01 -4.70 -22.72
N GLY A 166 -20.35 -4.73 -24.01
CA GLY A 166 -21.75 -4.86 -24.44
C GLY A 166 -22.36 -6.19 -24.01
N GLU A 167 -21.57 -7.26 -24.06
CA GLU A 167 -22.05 -8.63 -23.84
C GLU A 167 -21.69 -9.18 -22.44
N GLN A 168 -20.68 -8.62 -21.78
CA GLN A 168 -20.16 -9.15 -20.52
C GLN A 168 -20.04 -8.11 -19.40
N LYS A 169 -20.37 -8.54 -18.18
CA LYS A 169 -20.16 -7.75 -16.96
C LYS A 169 -18.68 -7.57 -16.66
N GLU A 170 -18.37 -6.57 -15.85
CA GLU A 170 -17.02 -6.40 -15.31
C GLU A 170 -16.56 -7.66 -14.57
N LYS A 171 -15.26 -7.97 -14.66
CA LYS A 171 -14.64 -9.11 -14.00
C LYS A 171 -13.44 -8.64 -13.19
N ILE A 172 -13.18 -9.28 -12.05
CA ILE A 172 -12.04 -8.99 -11.18
C ILE A 172 -11.14 -10.22 -11.14
N ALA A 173 -9.83 -10.00 -11.24
CA ALA A 173 -8.82 -11.04 -11.09
C ALA A 173 -7.74 -10.58 -10.10
N LYS A 174 -7.16 -11.56 -9.40
CA LYS A 174 -5.98 -11.37 -8.55
C LYS A 174 -4.87 -12.30 -9.03
N PRO A 175 -3.60 -11.89 -8.92
CA PRO A 175 -2.48 -12.75 -9.25
C PRO A 175 -2.48 -14.00 -8.38
N ARG A 176 -2.12 -15.12 -8.99
CA ARG A 176 -1.85 -16.39 -8.31
C ARG A 176 -0.53 -16.93 -8.81
N ALA A 177 0.23 -17.57 -7.94
CA ALA A 177 1.48 -18.24 -8.32
C ALA A 177 1.27 -19.12 -9.55
N ASP A 178 2.11 -18.94 -10.56
CA ASP A 178 2.11 -19.80 -11.72
C ASP A 178 2.71 -21.16 -11.32
N ILE A 179 1.97 -22.23 -11.60
CA ILE A 179 2.38 -23.61 -11.31
C ILE A 179 3.47 -24.10 -12.29
N HIS A 180 3.62 -23.42 -13.43
CA HIS A 180 4.57 -23.78 -14.49
C HIS A 180 5.83 -22.92 -14.46
N ALA A 181 5.79 -21.75 -13.81
CA ALA A 181 6.90 -20.80 -13.77
C ALA A 181 7.05 -20.15 -12.38
N SER A 182 8.15 -20.45 -11.69
CA SER A 182 8.39 -19.95 -10.32
C SER A 182 8.69 -18.45 -10.24
N HIS A 183 9.10 -17.84 -11.36
CA HIS A 183 9.49 -16.43 -11.42
C HIS A 183 8.31 -15.47 -11.56
N ARG A 184 7.07 -15.98 -11.68
CA ARG A 184 5.88 -15.17 -11.95
C ARG A 184 4.61 -15.67 -11.27
N SER A 185 3.63 -14.78 -11.26
CA SER A 185 2.23 -15.01 -10.95
C SER A 185 1.37 -14.60 -12.14
N ILE A 186 0.18 -15.18 -12.27
CA ILE A 186 -0.75 -14.87 -13.35
C ILE A 186 -2.12 -14.50 -12.77
N ALA A 187 -2.67 -13.38 -13.25
CA ALA A 187 -4.06 -13.00 -13.05
C ALA A 187 -4.84 -13.29 -14.34
N THR A 188 -5.72 -14.29 -14.33
CA THR A 188 -6.48 -14.71 -15.53
C THR A 188 -7.96 -14.36 -15.41
N PHE A 189 -8.47 -13.62 -16.38
CA PHE A 189 -9.89 -13.46 -16.67
C PHE A 189 -10.33 -14.57 -17.65
N LYS A 190 -11.20 -15.47 -17.21
CA LYS A 190 -11.71 -16.60 -18.02
C LYS A 190 -13.11 -16.33 -18.55
N ASP A 191 -13.58 -17.17 -19.47
CA ASP A 191 -14.94 -17.15 -20.03
C ASP A 191 -15.26 -15.81 -20.71
N LEU A 192 -14.35 -15.35 -21.58
CA LEU A 192 -14.46 -14.06 -22.28
C LEU A 192 -14.99 -14.23 -23.71
N GLU A 193 -15.87 -13.32 -24.12
CA GLU A 193 -16.19 -13.14 -25.54
C GLU A 193 -14.98 -12.51 -26.25
N PRO A 194 -14.78 -12.70 -27.57
CA PRO A 194 -13.63 -12.18 -28.32
C PRO A 194 -13.69 -10.66 -28.55
N GLU A 195 -14.28 -9.90 -27.64
CA GLU A 195 -14.42 -8.45 -27.73
C GLU A 195 -13.32 -7.72 -26.91
N PRO A 196 -12.79 -6.59 -27.42
CA PRO A 196 -11.82 -5.79 -26.69
C PRO A 196 -12.44 -5.17 -25.43
N ARG A 197 -11.64 -5.10 -24.36
CA ARG A 197 -12.07 -4.52 -23.08
C ARG A 197 -10.97 -3.65 -22.47
N ASN A 198 -11.33 -2.74 -21.58
CA ASN A 198 -10.36 -1.91 -20.87
C ASN A 198 -9.92 -2.59 -19.56
N LEU A 199 -8.62 -2.55 -19.28
CA LEU A 199 -7.99 -3.11 -18.10
C LEU A 199 -7.64 -2.00 -17.10
N TYR A 200 -8.03 -2.20 -15.84
CA TYR A 200 -7.77 -1.27 -14.75
C TYR A 200 -7.04 -1.96 -13.60
N LEU A 201 -6.13 -1.23 -12.97
CA LEU A 201 -5.67 -1.50 -11.61
C LEU A 201 -6.71 -0.94 -10.63
N THR A 202 -7.10 -1.73 -9.64
CA THR A 202 -8.05 -1.34 -8.60
C THR A 202 -7.42 -1.43 -7.22
N ILE A 203 -7.50 -0.34 -6.48
CA ILE A 203 -6.90 -0.21 -5.15
C ILE A 203 -8.03 0.10 -4.15
N PRO A 204 -8.30 -0.81 -3.20
CA PRO A 204 -9.31 -0.57 -2.18
C PRO A 204 -8.93 0.64 -1.30
N MET A 205 -9.87 1.58 -1.14
CA MET A 205 -9.67 2.81 -0.38
C MET A 205 -10.35 2.70 1.00
N ASN A 206 -9.73 3.26 2.05
CA ASN A 206 -10.35 3.35 3.36
C ASN A 206 -11.47 4.40 3.34
N GLY A 207 -12.56 4.14 4.06
CA GLY A 207 -13.65 5.10 4.25
C GLY A 207 -14.60 5.26 3.05
N THR A 208 -14.33 4.62 1.90
CA THR A 208 -15.23 4.60 0.74
C THR A 208 -15.42 3.19 0.18
N PRO A 209 -16.63 2.82 -0.25
CA PRO A 209 -16.87 1.52 -0.90
C PRO A 209 -16.32 1.47 -2.34
N GLN A 210 -15.95 2.61 -2.92
CA GLN A 210 -15.42 2.66 -4.29
C GLN A 210 -13.89 2.57 -4.26
N PRO A 211 -13.29 1.58 -4.93
CA PRO A 211 -11.84 1.51 -5.06
C PRO A 211 -11.35 2.60 -6.03
N LEU A 212 -10.12 3.06 -5.83
CA LEU A 212 -9.39 3.85 -6.82
C LEU A 212 -9.20 2.97 -8.07
N LYS A 213 -9.62 3.48 -9.24
CA LYS A 213 -9.53 2.78 -10.52
C LYS A 213 -8.54 3.51 -11.43
N LEU A 214 -7.42 2.86 -11.71
CA LEU A 214 -6.37 3.40 -12.57
C LEU A 214 -6.36 2.63 -13.88
N LEU A 215 -6.57 3.32 -15.00
CA LEU A 215 -6.53 2.71 -16.32
C LEU A 215 -5.10 2.22 -16.62
N LEU A 216 -4.97 0.96 -17.03
CA LEU A 216 -3.71 0.36 -17.47
C LEU A 216 -3.64 0.27 -18.99
N ALA A 217 -4.66 -0.34 -19.61
CA ALA A 217 -4.66 -0.53 -21.06
C ALA A 217 -6.08 -0.43 -21.61
N GLU A 218 -6.20 0.15 -22.79
CA GLU A 218 -7.45 0.19 -23.55
C GLU A 218 -7.47 -0.96 -24.56
N ASN A 219 -8.67 -1.47 -24.84
CA ASN A 219 -8.92 -2.41 -25.92
C ASN A 219 -8.05 -3.69 -25.90
N ILE A 220 -7.76 -4.24 -24.72
CA ILE A 220 -7.04 -5.51 -24.61
C ILE A 220 -7.88 -6.64 -25.22
N GLN A 221 -7.26 -7.43 -26.10
CA GLN A 221 -7.90 -8.49 -26.86
C GLN A 221 -7.79 -9.83 -26.11
N PRO A 222 -8.90 -10.57 -25.95
CA PRO A 222 -8.87 -11.94 -25.45
C PRO A 222 -8.17 -12.90 -26.42
N VAL A 223 -7.48 -13.89 -25.86
CA VAL A 223 -6.85 -15.00 -26.61
C VAL A 223 -7.59 -16.30 -26.34
N GLU A 224 -7.43 -17.32 -27.19
CA GLU A 224 -7.98 -18.65 -26.93
C GLU A 224 -7.52 -19.20 -25.57
N LYS A 225 -8.42 -19.90 -24.88
CA LYS A 225 -8.24 -20.36 -23.49
C LYS A 225 -7.03 -21.28 -23.32
N GLU A 226 -6.67 -22.03 -24.35
CA GLU A 226 -5.57 -23.00 -24.36
C GLU A 226 -4.21 -22.35 -24.62
N ILE A 227 -4.16 -21.08 -25.06
CA ILE A 227 -2.91 -20.37 -25.33
C ILE A 227 -2.16 -20.13 -24.02
N GLU A 228 -0.91 -20.56 -23.95
CA GLU A 228 0.03 -20.21 -22.89
C GLU A 228 1.23 -19.51 -23.53
N MET A 229 1.79 -18.52 -22.83
CA MET A 229 2.93 -17.74 -23.32
C MET A 229 4.11 -17.87 -22.36
N ASP A 230 5.32 -17.87 -22.91
CA ASP A 230 6.56 -17.84 -22.13
C ASP A 230 6.65 -16.55 -21.32
N GLU A 231 6.21 -15.42 -21.89
CA GLU A 231 5.97 -14.14 -21.23
C GLU A 231 4.69 -13.53 -21.82
N TRP A 232 3.74 -13.09 -20.98
CA TRP A 232 2.50 -12.47 -21.45
C TRP A 232 2.72 -11.06 -21.99
N ASP A 233 1.83 -10.58 -22.87
CA ASP A 233 1.93 -9.23 -23.45
C ASP A 233 1.69 -8.10 -22.45
N THR A 234 1.07 -8.40 -21.31
CA THR A 234 0.90 -7.46 -20.20
C THR A 234 1.58 -8.00 -18.96
N VAL A 235 2.61 -7.27 -18.49
CA VAL A 235 3.43 -7.61 -17.32
C VAL A 235 3.45 -6.42 -16.37
N LEU A 236 3.02 -6.67 -15.13
CA LEU A 236 3.15 -5.72 -14.02
C LEU A 236 4.26 -6.18 -13.07
N VAL A 237 5.07 -5.24 -12.61
CA VAL A 237 6.20 -5.53 -11.70
C VAL A 237 5.87 -5.01 -10.30
N PRO A 238 5.81 -5.89 -9.29
CA PRO A 238 5.92 -5.54 -7.88
C PRO A 238 7.24 -4.85 -7.57
N VAL A 239 7.15 -3.69 -6.94
CA VAL A 239 8.31 -2.88 -6.57
C VAL A 239 8.21 -2.42 -5.13
N VAL A 240 9.32 -2.53 -4.40
CA VAL A 240 9.51 -1.90 -3.09
C VAL A 240 10.43 -0.69 -3.27
N PRO A 241 9.92 0.55 -3.11
CA PRO A 241 10.75 1.75 -3.02
C PRO A 241 11.69 1.71 -1.80
N MET A 242 12.99 1.80 -2.04
CA MET A 242 14.03 1.67 -1.02
C MET A 242 14.95 2.89 -0.96
N LYS A 243 15.53 3.08 0.22
CA LYS A 243 16.70 3.91 0.45
C LYS A 243 17.95 3.02 0.46
N LYS A 244 18.95 3.37 -0.36
CA LYS A 244 20.25 2.69 -0.39
C LYS A 244 21.34 3.66 0.07
N LEU A 245 22.03 3.32 1.15
CA LEU A 245 23.18 4.08 1.67
C LEU A 245 24.39 3.14 1.76
N GLY A 246 25.28 3.23 0.76
CA GLY A 246 26.36 2.25 0.59
C GLY A 246 25.79 0.84 0.38
N GLU A 247 26.15 -0.09 1.26
CA GLU A 247 25.67 -1.48 1.26
C GLU A 247 24.42 -1.70 2.14
N GLU A 248 23.89 -0.64 2.76
CA GLU A 248 22.72 -0.73 3.62
C GLU A 248 21.43 -0.37 2.89
N TYR A 249 20.43 -1.23 3.07
CA TYR A 249 19.09 -1.09 2.52
C TYR A 249 18.06 -0.89 3.64
N SER A 250 17.18 0.08 3.47
CA SER A 250 16.05 0.35 4.36
C SER A 250 14.88 0.98 3.60
N LEU A 251 13.70 0.99 4.22
CA LEU A 251 12.59 1.81 3.73
C LEU A 251 12.74 3.25 4.24
N HIS A 252 12.13 4.18 3.52
CA HIS A 252 11.93 5.54 4.02
C HIS A 252 10.94 5.53 5.18
N GLN A 253 11.21 6.28 6.25
CA GLN A 253 10.36 6.32 7.44
C GLN A 253 9.08 7.14 7.22
N ILE A 254 9.20 8.19 6.41
CA ILE A 254 8.13 9.12 6.05
C ILE A 254 8.34 9.55 4.59
N GLY A 255 7.28 10.08 4.00
CA GLY A 255 7.32 10.72 2.69
C GLY A 255 6.32 10.13 1.71
N TYR A 256 6.48 10.55 0.46
CA TYR A 256 5.56 10.31 -0.63
C TYR A 256 6.35 9.86 -1.86
N PHE A 257 5.86 8.81 -2.51
CA PHE A 257 6.32 8.39 -3.83
C PHE A 257 5.29 8.80 -4.87
N TYR A 258 5.77 9.34 -5.98
CA TYR A 258 4.98 9.70 -7.13
C TYR A 258 5.37 8.79 -8.28
N VAL A 259 4.39 8.12 -8.87
CA VAL A 259 4.58 7.38 -10.12
C VAL A 259 4.15 8.31 -11.25
N ILE A 260 5.08 8.69 -12.09
CA ILE A 260 4.84 9.48 -13.30
C ILE A 260 4.76 8.50 -14.46
N TRP A 261 3.69 8.57 -15.23
CA TRP A 261 3.48 7.70 -16.38
C TRP A 261 2.81 8.48 -17.49
N ASN A 262 3.38 8.42 -18.71
CA ASN A 262 2.93 9.20 -19.87
C ASN A 262 2.89 10.71 -19.59
N GLY A 263 3.96 11.24 -18.99
CA GLY A 263 4.12 12.65 -18.63
C GLY A 263 3.18 13.19 -17.54
N LYS A 264 2.44 12.31 -16.83
CA LYS A 264 1.49 12.71 -15.78
C LYS A 264 1.72 11.95 -14.49
N VAL A 265 1.48 12.60 -13.35
CA VAL A 265 1.46 11.89 -12.07
C VAL A 265 0.26 10.96 -12.06
N TRP A 266 0.54 9.66 -12.16
CA TRP A 266 -0.45 8.58 -12.20
C TRP A 266 -0.84 8.11 -10.80
N ARG A 267 0.12 8.08 -9.87
CA ARG A 267 -0.11 7.66 -8.48
C ARG A 267 0.68 8.53 -7.51
N GLU A 268 0.09 8.75 -6.35
CA GLU A 268 0.78 9.27 -5.17
C GLU A 268 0.61 8.29 -4.01
N ILE A 269 1.70 7.97 -3.36
CA ILE A 269 1.77 6.86 -2.41
C ILE A 269 2.50 7.35 -1.16
N THR A 270 1.82 7.36 -0.02
CA THR A 270 2.42 7.68 1.27
C THR A 270 2.93 6.42 1.98
N ILE A 271 3.80 6.62 2.97
CA ILE A 271 4.34 5.55 3.82
C ILE A 271 3.69 5.62 5.20
N ASP A 272 3.14 4.51 5.67
CA ASP A 272 2.60 4.42 7.03
C ASP A 272 3.70 4.24 8.09
N SER A 273 3.33 4.31 9.37
CA SER A 273 4.27 4.20 10.49
C SER A 273 5.01 2.85 10.56
N ASN A 274 4.53 1.83 9.86
CA ASN A 274 5.14 0.50 9.80
C ASN A 274 5.94 0.29 8.50
N GLY A 275 5.94 1.24 7.58
CA GLY A 275 6.66 1.18 6.30
C GLY A 275 5.83 0.63 5.13
N TYR A 276 4.53 0.39 5.31
CA TYR A 276 3.65 -0.03 4.22
C TYR A 276 3.27 1.17 3.34
N PHE A 277 2.94 0.86 2.09
CA PHE A 277 2.58 1.84 1.07
C PHE A 277 1.06 2.01 0.99
N CYS A 278 0.60 3.25 1.03
CA CYS A 278 -0.81 3.61 0.93
C CYS A 278 -1.01 4.62 -0.21
N ASP A 279 -1.80 4.27 -1.22
CA ASP A 279 -2.16 5.18 -2.30
C ASP A 279 -3.11 6.28 -1.82
N LEU A 280 -2.97 7.46 -2.40
CA LEU A 280 -3.84 8.62 -2.23
C LEU A 280 -4.64 8.85 -3.52
N ASP A 281 -5.90 9.25 -3.37
CA ASP A 281 -6.75 9.60 -4.52
C ASP A 281 -6.45 11.02 -5.02
N ILE A 282 -5.38 11.14 -5.81
CA ILE A 282 -4.95 12.41 -6.41
C ILE A 282 -6.00 13.04 -7.32
N GLN A 283 -6.87 12.26 -7.94
CA GLN A 283 -7.88 12.79 -8.87
C GLN A 283 -9.06 13.40 -8.14
N HIS A 284 -9.42 12.88 -6.97
CA HIS A 284 -10.46 13.46 -6.12
C HIS A 284 -9.99 14.73 -5.39
N GLU A 285 -8.68 14.82 -5.12
CA GLU A 285 -8.10 15.83 -4.21
C GLU A 285 -7.41 17.00 -4.91
N ARG A 286 -7.24 16.97 -6.24
CA ARG A 286 -6.90 18.16 -7.05
C ARG A 286 -8.08 19.14 -7.06
N GLN A 287 -8.34 19.79 -5.92
CA GLN A 287 -9.03 21.07 -5.89
C GLN A 287 -7.94 22.13 -5.94
N GLU A 288 -7.99 23.03 -6.94
CA GLU A 288 -7.15 24.22 -6.91
C GLU A 288 -7.33 24.86 -5.53
N PRO A 289 -6.26 24.98 -4.71
CA PRO A 289 -6.39 25.59 -3.41
C PRO A 289 -6.95 26.99 -3.64
N LEU A 290 -8.11 27.27 -3.06
CA LEU A 290 -8.70 28.61 -3.14
C LEU A 290 -7.62 29.61 -2.72
N PRO A 291 -7.30 30.61 -3.56
CA PRO A 291 -6.25 31.55 -3.26
C PRO A 291 -6.57 32.25 -1.94
N THR A 292 -5.78 31.96 -0.91
CA THR A 292 -5.93 32.63 0.37
C THR A 292 -5.31 34.02 0.28
N ARG A 293 -5.90 34.98 0.97
CA ARG A 293 -5.47 36.36 1.04
C ARG A 293 -5.00 36.69 2.45
N HIS A 294 -4.24 37.76 2.57
CA HIS A 294 -3.81 38.34 3.83
C HIS A 294 -4.10 39.84 3.85
N VAL A 295 -4.18 40.41 5.04
CA VAL A 295 -4.33 41.85 5.22
C VAL A 295 -3.26 42.36 6.17
N ASN A 296 -2.78 43.55 5.87
CA ASN A 296 -1.87 44.30 6.73
C ASN A 296 -2.67 45.39 7.41
N ILE A 297 -2.53 45.48 8.73
CA ILE A 297 -3.18 46.49 9.55
C ILE A 297 -2.06 47.40 10.05
N ASN A 298 -2.20 48.69 9.77
CA ASN A 298 -1.34 49.74 10.30
C ASN A 298 -2.24 50.81 10.91
N ALA A 299 -2.47 50.75 12.22
CA ALA A 299 -3.47 51.61 12.84
C ALA A 299 -3.10 53.09 12.86
N SER A 300 -1.80 53.41 12.78
CA SER A 300 -1.31 54.79 12.69
C SER A 300 -1.77 55.51 11.41
N GLU A 301 -2.17 54.79 10.36
CA GLU A 301 -2.74 55.38 9.14
C GLU A 301 -4.17 55.91 9.35
N PHE A 302 -4.93 55.27 10.25
CA PHE A 302 -6.31 55.65 10.56
C PHE A 302 -6.37 56.60 11.75
N PHE A 303 -5.47 56.43 12.71
CA PHE A 303 -5.45 57.18 13.97
C PHE A 303 -4.05 57.78 14.25
N PRO A 304 -3.56 58.72 13.43
CA PRO A 304 -2.17 59.21 13.51
C PRO A 304 -1.85 59.98 14.81
N GLU A 305 -2.86 60.41 15.55
CA GLU A 305 -2.71 61.17 16.80
C GLU A 305 -2.98 60.33 18.06
N ALA A 306 -3.35 59.05 17.90
CA ALA A 306 -3.65 58.14 19.01
C ALA A 306 -2.61 57.03 19.06
N ASN A 307 -2.25 56.59 20.27
CA ASN A 307 -1.47 55.36 20.43
C ASN A 307 -2.41 54.18 20.36
N MET A 308 -2.23 53.37 19.32
CA MET A 308 -3.06 52.21 19.00
C MET A 308 -2.41 50.88 19.39
N SER A 309 -1.28 50.92 20.10
CA SER A 309 -0.55 49.72 20.50
C SER A 309 -1.41 48.85 21.42
N PHE A 310 -1.43 47.54 21.18
CA PHE A 310 -2.18 46.56 21.96
C PHE A 310 -3.71 46.74 21.93
N GLU A 311 -4.24 47.54 21.00
CA GLU A 311 -5.68 47.66 20.81
C GLU A 311 -6.25 46.40 20.17
N LYS A 312 -7.42 45.99 20.65
CA LYS A 312 -8.10 44.78 20.17
C LYS A 312 -8.93 45.09 18.95
N PHE A 313 -8.85 44.19 17.97
CA PHE A 313 -9.59 44.33 16.73
C PHE A 313 -10.25 43.04 16.29
N GLU A 314 -11.25 43.18 15.44
CA GLU A 314 -11.98 42.12 14.78
C GLU A 314 -12.03 42.39 13.28
N LEU A 315 -11.94 41.33 12.48
CA LEU A 315 -12.12 41.40 11.03
C LEU A 315 -13.42 40.71 10.62
N TYR A 316 -14.12 41.34 9.70
CA TYR A 316 -15.38 40.85 9.15
C TYR A 316 -15.30 40.67 7.64
N GLN A 317 -15.85 39.56 7.15
CA GLN A 317 -16.07 39.26 5.74
C GLN A 317 -17.57 39.04 5.53
N GLU A 318 -18.19 39.80 4.62
CA GLU A 318 -19.63 39.70 4.34
C GLU A 318 -20.49 39.82 5.62
N GLY A 319 -20.07 40.65 6.57
CA GLY A 319 -20.74 40.85 7.85
C GLY A 319 -20.53 39.74 8.88
N GLN A 320 -19.79 38.68 8.56
CA GLN A 320 -19.41 37.62 9.49
C GLN A 320 -18.01 37.87 10.06
N LYS A 321 -17.86 37.78 11.38
CA LYS A 321 -16.55 37.84 12.02
C LYS A 321 -15.70 36.63 11.63
N VAL A 322 -14.52 36.88 11.10
CA VAL A 322 -13.57 35.84 10.65
C VAL A 322 -12.30 35.79 11.49
N PHE A 323 -11.95 36.87 12.19
CA PHE A 323 -10.75 36.94 13.02
C PHE A 323 -10.95 37.90 14.20
N SER A 324 -10.21 37.65 15.28
CA SER A 324 -10.05 38.56 16.43
C SER A 324 -8.60 38.54 16.86
N GLY A 325 -8.02 39.71 17.11
CA GLY A 325 -6.62 39.85 17.48
C GLY A 325 -6.33 41.14 18.24
N GLU A 326 -5.05 41.40 18.42
CA GLU A 326 -4.51 42.56 19.10
C GLU A 326 -3.34 43.12 18.27
N LEU A 327 -3.20 44.44 18.24
CA LEU A 327 -2.07 45.10 17.57
C LEU A 327 -0.77 44.92 18.35
N ASP A 328 0.35 44.93 17.65
CA ASP A 328 1.66 44.90 18.29
C ASP A 328 2.08 46.27 18.85
N VAL A 329 3.32 46.35 19.34
CA VAL A 329 3.92 47.57 19.89
C VAL A 329 4.16 48.67 18.84
N CYS A 330 4.13 48.31 17.56
CA CYS A 330 4.24 49.21 16.42
C CYS A 330 2.85 49.58 15.87
N GLU A 331 1.76 49.20 16.54
CA GLU A 331 0.38 49.43 16.13
C GLU A 331 -0.03 48.65 14.86
N GLN A 332 0.63 47.53 14.61
CA GLN A 332 0.47 46.75 13.40
C GLN A 332 -0.02 45.33 13.67
N SER A 333 -0.61 44.72 12.65
CA SER A 333 -0.92 43.29 12.64
C SER A 333 -1.02 42.76 11.22
N ARG A 334 -0.71 41.48 11.02
CA ARG A 334 -0.89 40.79 9.75
C ARG A 334 -1.77 39.57 9.94
N VAL A 335 -2.86 39.48 9.18
CA VAL A 335 -3.83 38.38 9.29
C VAL A 335 -3.91 37.61 7.98
N PHE A 336 -3.75 36.29 8.07
CA PHE A 336 -3.77 35.36 6.93
C PHE A 336 -5.03 34.50 6.88
N ASN A 337 -5.20 33.76 5.77
CA ASN A 337 -6.32 32.85 5.50
C ASN A 337 -7.66 33.56 5.26
N LEU A 338 -7.60 34.79 4.76
CA LEU A 338 -8.77 35.51 4.26
C LEU A 338 -9.10 35.01 2.85
N VAL A 339 -10.31 35.31 2.37
CA VAL A 339 -10.75 34.91 1.02
C VAL A 339 -11.34 36.05 0.21
N ALA A 340 -11.88 37.08 0.87
CA ALA A 340 -12.45 38.26 0.22
C ALA A 340 -11.36 39.25 -0.16
N GLU A 341 -11.57 40.00 -1.25
CA GLU A 341 -10.65 41.05 -1.70
C GLU A 341 -10.59 42.23 -0.71
N GLU A 342 -11.64 42.45 0.07
CA GLU A 342 -11.71 43.46 1.12
C GLU A 342 -12.27 42.88 2.41
N VAL A 343 -11.83 43.44 3.55
CA VAL A 343 -12.33 43.08 4.88
C VAL A 343 -12.64 44.35 5.68
N GLU A 344 -13.66 44.27 6.53
CA GLU A 344 -13.99 45.34 7.46
C GLU A 344 -13.20 45.15 8.77
N LEU A 345 -12.46 46.18 9.18
CA LEU A 345 -11.73 46.25 10.44
C LEU A 345 -12.57 46.99 11.49
N LYS A 346 -12.73 46.39 12.67
CA LYS A 346 -13.37 47.00 13.83
C LYS A 346 -12.49 46.93 15.06
N PHE A 347 -12.24 48.06 15.70
CA PHE A 347 -11.65 48.13 17.03
C PHE A 347 -12.76 47.93 18.08
N VAL A 348 -12.49 47.10 19.09
CA VAL A 348 -13.53 46.61 20.02
C VAL A 348 -13.82 47.62 21.13
N ASP A 349 -12.82 48.39 21.52
CA ASP A 349 -12.84 49.16 22.77
C ASP A 349 -13.32 50.62 22.58
N PHE A 350 -13.59 51.06 21.34
CA PHE A 350 -14.11 52.40 21.04
C PHE A 350 -14.88 52.46 19.71
N GLU A 351 -15.70 53.51 19.54
CA GLU A 351 -16.43 53.77 18.28
C GLU A 351 -15.54 54.53 17.29
N HIS A 352 -15.61 54.12 16.02
CA HIS A 352 -14.89 54.76 14.91
C HIS A 352 -15.69 54.61 13.60
N ASP A 353 -15.33 55.40 12.59
CA ASP A 353 -15.90 55.29 11.24
C ASP A 353 -15.53 53.93 10.60
N GLU A 354 -16.31 53.49 9.62
CA GLU A 354 -16.06 52.21 8.92
C GLU A 354 -14.67 52.20 8.26
N ILE A 355 -13.87 51.16 8.55
CA ILE A 355 -12.53 50.96 7.98
C ILE A 355 -12.58 49.70 7.12
N LEU A 356 -12.40 49.87 5.81
CA LEU A 356 -12.26 48.78 4.84
C LEU A 356 -10.80 48.64 4.44
N LEU A 357 -10.29 47.42 4.50
CA LEU A 357 -8.91 47.09 4.15
C LEU A 357 -8.88 46.20 2.92
N THR A 358 -8.06 46.59 1.94
CA THR A 358 -7.74 45.72 0.81
C THR A 358 -6.84 44.58 1.27
N THR A 359 -7.16 43.38 0.81
CA THR A 359 -6.36 42.18 1.06
C THR A 359 -5.45 41.89 -0.13
N PHE A 360 -4.35 41.18 0.11
CA PHE A 360 -3.36 40.79 -0.88
C PHE A 360 -3.31 39.28 -1.01
N GLU A 361 -3.00 38.77 -2.21
CA GLU A 361 -2.78 37.34 -2.39
C GLU A 361 -1.67 36.85 -1.47
N SER A 362 -1.94 35.78 -0.73
CA SER A 362 -0.92 35.15 0.09
C SER A 362 -0.12 34.14 -0.73
N PRO A 363 1.14 33.88 -0.37
CA PRO A 363 1.84 32.69 -0.88
C PRO A 363 1.01 31.44 -0.58
N ILE A 364 1.08 30.42 -1.45
CA ILE A 364 0.28 29.21 -1.27
C ILE A 364 0.61 28.60 0.10
N LYS A 365 -0.41 28.39 0.95
CA LYS A 365 -0.23 27.63 2.18
C LYS A 365 -0.08 26.18 1.78
N ASN A 366 0.93 25.48 2.30
CA ASN A 366 0.90 24.04 2.24
C ASN A 366 -0.20 23.59 3.22
N ASN A 367 -1.43 23.49 2.71
CA ASN A 367 -2.60 23.21 3.53
C ASN A 367 -2.41 21.82 4.13
N ALA A 368 -2.06 21.76 5.42
CA ALA A 368 -2.30 20.57 6.22
C ALA A 368 -3.81 20.19 6.24
N SER A 369 -4.71 21.08 5.82
CA SER A 369 -6.13 20.77 5.60
C SER A 369 -6.45 20.10 4.26
N ASN A 370 -5.52 20.10 3.30
CA ASN A 370 -5.51 19.13 2.20
C ASN A 370 -4.67 17.92 2.62
N GLU A 371 -4.72 17.54 3.90
CA GLU A 371 -4.41 16.18 4.28
C GLU A 371 -5.28 15.29 3.41
N ARG A 372 -4.64 14.66 2.44
CA ARG A 372 -5.24 13.71 1.53
C ARG A 372 -5.90 12.61 2.36
N GLN A 373 -7.22 12.69 2.52
CA GLN A 373 -7.95 11.89 3.52
C GLN A 373 -8.22 10.48 3.00
N ALA A 374 -8.29 10.33 1.67
CA ALA A 374 -8.56 9.05 1.04
C ALA A 374 -7.25 8.25 0.90
N MET A 375 -6.94 7.46 1.92
CA MET A 375 -5.81 6.52 1.91
C MET A 375 -6.27 5.10 1.58
N SER A 376 -5.51 4.40 0.74
CA SER A 376 -5.72 2.96 0.52
C SER A 376 -5.46 2.13 1.77
N TYR A 377 -5.84 0.85 1.72
CA TYR A 377 -5.31 -0.12 2.66
C TYR A 377 -3.78 -0.24 2.50
N PRO A 378 -3.02 -0.48 3.58
CA PRO A 378 -1.57 -0.66 3.52
C PRO A 378 -1.16 -1.84 2.64
N MET A 379 -0.16 -1.64 1.78
CA MET A 379 0.38 -2.62 0.86
C MET A 379 1.89 -2.81 1.03
N PRO A 380 2.43 -4.03 0.92
CA PRO A 380 3.85 -4.30 1.15
C PRO A 380 4.76 -3.90 -0.03
N HIS A 381 4.15 -3.61 -1.19
CA HIS A 381 4.81 -3.20 -2.44
C HIS A 381 3.82 -2.54 -3.39
N VAL A 382 4.36 -1.85 -4.39
CA VAL A 382 3.65 -1.08 -5.41
C VAL A 382 3.72 -1.81 -6.74
N TRP A 383 2.61 -1.93 -7.47
CA TRP A 383 2.62 -2.49 -8.83
C TRP A 383 2.86 -1.41 -9.87
N LEU A 384 3.91 -1.56 -10.69
CA LEU A 384 4.23 -0.67 -11.80
C LEU A 384 4.00 -1.37 -13.15
N PRO A 385 3.53 -0.65 -14.17
CA PRO A 385 3.36 -1.21 -15.51
C PRO A 385 4.72 -1.31 -16.21
N TYR A 386 5.21 -2.53 -16.43
CA TYR A 386 6.45 -2.76 -17.18
C TYR A 386 6.17 -2.94 -18.67
N LYS A 387 5.25 -3.84 -19.01
CA LYS A 387 4.88 -4.13 -20.39
C LYS A 387 3.36 -4.15 -20.52
N LEU A 388 2.81 -3.50 -21.53
CA LEU A 388 1.37 -3.46 -21.79
C LEU A 388 1.15 -3.65 -23.28
N LEU A 389 0.23 -4.55 -23.65
CA LEU A 389 -0.07 -4.85 -25.06
C LEU A 389 1.18 -5.20 -25.91
N GLY A 390 2.19 -5.81 -25.28
CA GLY A 390 3.46 -6.19 -25.90
C GLY A 390 4.52 -5.07 -25.91
N GLU A 391 4.17 -3.85 -25.49
CA GLU A 391 5.06 -2.69 -25.51
C GLU A 391 5.62 -2.37 -24.12
N VAL A 392 6.95 -2.22 -24.05
CA VAL A 392 7.66 -1.80 -22.84
C VAL A 392 7.33 -0.35 -22.51
N GLN A 393 6.98 -0.08 -21.26
CA GLN A 393 6.59 1.24 -20.76
C GLN A 393 7.83 2.07 -20.38
N ALA A 394 8.51 2.59 -21.39
CA ALA A 394 9.74 3.38 -21.22
C ALA A 394 9.51 4.78 -20.61
N ASP A 395 8.29 5.33 -20.69
CA ASP A 395 7.93 6.64 -20.11
C ASP A 395 7.24 6.49 -18.75
N CYS A 396 7.85 5.72 -17.85
CA CYS A 396 7.39 5.56 -16.48
C CYS A 396 8.54 5.81 -15.50
N TYR A 397 8.29 6.64 -14.49
CA TYR A 397 9.29 7.13 -13.55
C TYR A 397 8.74 7.13 -12.13
N VAL A 398 9.64 7.04 -11.15
CA VAL A 398 9.31 7.11 -9.72
C VAL A 398 10.09 8.25 -9.08
N TYR A 399 9.39 9.12 -8.38
CA TYR A 399 9.96 10.26 -7.66
C TYR A 399 9.66 10.15 -6.17
N TYR A 400 10.61 10.52 -5.31
CA TYR A 400 10.41 10.59 -3.87
C TYR A 400 10.44 12.03 -3.38
N SER A 401 9.50 12.38 -2.51
CA SER A 401 9.48 13.62 -1.75
C SER A 401 9.27 13.32 -0.27
N GLN A 402 9.96 14.05 0.61
CA GLN A 402 9.75 13.93 2.05
C GLN A 402 8.39 14.48 2.50
N ALA A 403 7.83 15.44 1.75
CA ALA A 403 6.52 16.03 2.00
C ALA A 403 5.59 15.87 0.79
N SER A 404 4.27 15.88 1.01
CA SER A 404 3.32 15.86 -0.10
C SER A 404 3.52 17.11 -0.94
N LEU A 405 3.58 16.91 -2.25
CA LEU A 405 3.69 17.97 -3.23
C LEU A 405 2.33 18.66 -3.40
N SER A 406 2.35 19.99 -3.42
CA SER A 406 1.24 20.82 -3.88
C SER A 406 0.98 20.64 -5.37
N ASP A 407 -0.16 21.11 -5.86
CA ASP A 407 -0.52 20.99 -7.28
C ASP A 407 0.45 21.71 -8.22
N SER A 408 1.03 22.83 -7.78
CA SER A 408 2.07 23.56 -8.56
C SER A 408 3.38 22.78 -8.60
N GLU A 409 3.77 22.13 -7.49
CA GLU A 409 4.94 21.26 -7.43
C GLU A 409 4.72 19.98 -8.26
N ILE A 410 3.52 19.41 -8.24
CA ILE A 410 3.13 18.29 -9.12
C ILE A 410 3.22 18.72 -10.58
N SER A 411 2.71 19.89 -10.94
CA SER A 411 2.81 20.41 -12.31
C SER A 411 4.27 20.63 -12.73
N SER A 412 5.11 21.09 -11.81
CA SER A 412 6.56 21.25 -12.04
C SER A 412 7.27 19.90 -12.21
N LEU A 413 6.87 18.89 -11.42
CA LEU A 413 7.33 17.52 -11.57
C LEU A 413 6.92 16.94 -12.93
N GLU A 414 5.66 17.09 -13.34
CA GLU A 414 5.16 16.67 -14.66
C GLU A 414 5.92 17.35 -15.82
N ALA A 415 6.44 18.56 -15.63
CA ALA A 415 7.21 19.28 -16.64
C ALA A 415 8.70 18.88 -16.70
N ASN A 416 9.28 18.31 -15.64
CA ASN A 416 10.74 18.10 -15.53
C ASN A 416 11.15 16.72 -14.97
N TYR A 417 10.22 15.75 -14.89
CA TYR A 417 10.44 14.45 -14.25
C TYR A 417 11.65 13.68 -14.79
N VAL A 418 11.94 13.78 -16.10
CA VAL A 418 13.08 13.08 -16.74
C VAL A 418 14.41 13.41 -16.07
N ASN A 419 14.57 14.62 -15.53
CA ASN A 419 15.82 15.07 -14.91
C ASN A 419 15.89 14.81 -13.40
N ILE A 420 14.76 14.56 -12.74
CA ILE A 420 14.67 14.53 -11.27
C ILE A 420 14.09 13.21 -10.70
N ALA A 421 13.46 12.39 -11.53
CA ALA A 421 12.85 11.11 -11.14
C ALA A 421 13.67 9.92 -11.65
N VAL A 422 13.44 8.75 -11.07
CA VAL A 422 14.12 7.49 -11.43
C VAL A 422 13.31 6.76 -12.49
N SER A 423 13.92 6.50 -13.65
CA SER A 423 13.32 5.70 -14.73
C SER A 423 13.11 4.25 -14.30
N ILE A 424 12.08 3.58 -14.83
CA ILE A 424 11.87 2.14 -14.65
C ILE A 424 12.45 1.27 -15.79
N ASP A 425 13.22 1.85 -16.71
CA ASP A 425 13.77 1.18 -17.90
C ASP A 425 14.58 -0.10 -17.61
N GLU A 426 15.29 -0.14 -16.48
CA GLU A 426 16.04 -1.31 -16.01
C GLU A 426 15.13 -2.54 -15.78
N MET A 427 13.81 -2.38 -15.66
CA MET A 427 12.87 -3.51 -15.62
C MET A 427 12.89 -4.35 -16.89
N SER A 428 13.37 -3.80 -18.02
CA SER A 428 13.52 -4.54 -19.28
C SER A 428 14.39 -5.79 -19.17
N VAL A 429 15.26 -5.85 -18.17
CA VAL A 429 16.07 -7.04 -17.85
C VAL A 429 15.19 -8.26 -17.54
N TYR A 430 13.99 -8.05 -17.00
CA TYR A 430 13.06 -9.12 -16.63
C TYR A 430 12.66 -10.01 -17.81
N SER A 431 12.39 -9.45 -18.99
CA SER A 431 11.99 -10.25 -20.16
C SER A 431 13.08 -11.22 -20.63
N GLN A 432 14.34 -10.96 -20.27
CA GLN A 432 15.47 -11.83 -20.63
C GLN A 432 15.87 -12.76 -19.50
N GLN A 433 15.87 -12.26 -18.27
CA GLN A 433 16.46 -12.96 -17.12
C GLN A 433 15.43 -13.54 -16.15
N GLN A 434 14.15 -13.14 -16.28
CA GLN A 434 13.08 -13.46 -15.33
C GLN A 434 13.41 -13.07 -13.88
N ALA A 435 14.34 -12.12 -13.72
CA ALA A 435 14.90 -11.61 -12.49
C ALA A 435 15.31 -10.14 -12.68
N PHE A 436 15.69 -9.47 -11.60
CA PHE A 436 16.06 -8.05 -11.60
C PHE A 436 17.52 -7.86 -11.22
N GLU A 437 18.28 -7.24 -12.12
CA GLU A 437 19.68 -6.86 -11.93
C GLU A 437 19.95 -5.53 -12.64
N GLY A 438 20.26 -4.50 -11.87
CA GLY A 438 20.39 -3.12 -12.34
C GLY A 438 20.99 -2.22 -11.27
N GLU A 439 21.27 -0.96 -11.61
CA GLU A 439 21.81 0.03 -10.67
C GLU A 439 20.72 0.55 -9.73
N HIS A 440 19.55 0.86 -10.30
CA HIS A 440 18.42 1.44 -9.61
C HIS A 440 17.32 0.42 -9.31
N ILE A 441 17.17 -0.60 -10.15
CA ILE A 441 16.19 -1.68 -10.03
C ILE A 441 16.92 -3.02 -9.94
N TYR A 442 16.70 -3.74 -8.85
CA TYR A 442 17.40 -4.99 -8.56
C TYR A 442 16.53 -5.92 -7.71
N ALA A 443 16.91 -7.18 -7.58
CA ALA A 443 16.20 -8.13 -6.73
C ALA A 443 16.12 -7.63 -5.28
N LEU A 444 14.94 -7.70 -4.66
CA LEU A 444 14.71 -7.23 -3.30
C LEU A 444 15.76 -7.82 -2.32
N PRO A 445 16.62 -7.00 -1.70
CA PRO A 445 17.70 -7.48 -0.85
C PRO A 445 17.21 -7.79 0.56
N LEU A 446 18.00 -8.55 1.33
CA LEU A 446 17.77 -8.70 2.76
C LEU A 446 18.14 -7.43 3.52
N ALA A 447 17.21 -6.93 4.33
CA ALA A 447 17.46 -5.82 5.23
C ALA A 447 17.92 -6.30 6.60
N LYS A 448 18.85 -5.56 7.22
CA LYS A 448 19.25 -5.77 8.62
C LYS A 448 18.02 -5.65 9.51
N SER A 449 17.87 -6.50 10.53
CA SER A 449 16.71 -6.47 11.43
C SER A 449 16.52 -5.15 12.18
N SER A 450 17.57 -4.35 12.31
CA SER A 450 17.52 -2.99 12.88
C SER A 450 17.03 -1.92 11.90
N SER A 451 17.02 -2.20 10.60
CA SER A 451 16.56 -1.25 9.58
C SER A 451 15.04 -1.10 9.65
N PHE A 452 14.57 0.14 9.45
CA PHE A 452 13.15 0.43 9.29
C PHE A 452 12.57 -0.33 8.08
N GLY A 453 11.40 -0.93 8.26
CA GLY A 453 10.73 -1.74 7.22
C GLY A 453 11.34 -3.12 6.97
N SER A 454 12.32 -3.56 7.77
CA SER A 454 12.99 -4.86 7.55
C SER A 454 12.04 -6.06 7.56
N HIS A 455 10.93 -6.01 8.32
CA HIS A 455 9.92 -7.06 8.30
C HIS A 455 9.22 -7.17 6.95
N ILE A 456 8.82 -6.05 6.33
CA ILE A 456 8.19 -6.00 5.00
C ILE A 456 9.14 -6.53 3.93
N ILE A 457 10.41 -6.11 4.00
CA ILE A 457 11.44 -6.51 3.04
C ILE A 457 11.71 -8.01 3.16
N ASN A 458 11.98 -8.49 4.38
CA ASN A 458 12.44 -9.86 4.61
C ASN A 458 11.31 -10.90 4.48
N GLU A 459 10.04 -10.53 4.73
CA GLU A 459 8.88 -11.41 4.46
C GLU A 459 8.68 -11.68 2.97
N GLN A 460 9.23 -10.82 2.12
CA GLN A 460 9.15 -10.90 0.66
C GLN A 460 10.44 -11.43 0.02
N ASN A 461 11.40 -11.89 0.84
CA ASN A 461 12.63 -12.47 0.32
C ASN A 461 12.34 -13.68 -0.56
N ASP A 462 13.18 -13.90 -1.58
CA ASP A 462 13.06 -14.99 -2.56
C ASP A 462 11.72 -15.03 -3.33
N SER A 463 10.93 -13.96 -3.28
CA SER A 463 9.64 -13.86 -3.97
C SER A 463 9.76 -13.25 -5.38
N ASN A 464 10.98 -12.98 -5.86
CA ASN A 464 11.29 -12.31 -7.12
C ASN A 464 10.55 -10.97 -7.29
N ILE A 465 10.52 -10.18 -6.21
CA ILE A 465 10.03 -8.80 -6.18
C ILE A 465 11.21 -7.87 -6.48
N ALA A 466 10.96 -6.78 -7.21
CA ALA A 466 11.97 -5.77 -7.46
C ALA A 466 12.07 -4.79 -6.28
N ALA A 467 13.28 -4.36 -5.97
CA ALA A 467 13.54 -3.12 -5.25
C ALA A 467 13.82 -2.01 -6.26
N ILE A 468 13.38 -0.78 -5.96
CA ILE A 468 13.81 0.42 -6.67
C ILE A 468 14.46 1.38 -5.69
N THR A 469 15.70 1.81 -5.95
CA THR A 469 16.32 2.87 -5.16
C THR A 469 15.74 4.21 -5.58
N VAL A 470 14.96 4.84 -4.70
CA VAL A 470 14.44 6.18 -4.90
C VAL A 470 15.00 7.06 -3.80
N MET A 471 15.97 7.88 -4.16
CA MET A 471 16.47 8.93 -3.29
C MET A 471 15.74 10.23 -3.64
N PRO A 472 15.69 11.22 -2.72
CA PRO A 472 15.42 12.60 -3.13
C PRO A 472 16.29 12.93 -4.35
N PRO A 473 15.83 13.78 -5.28
CA PRO A 473 16.62 14.10 -6.46
C PRO A 473 18.04 14.44 -6.05
N LYS A 474 19.04 13.84 -6.71
CA LYS A 474 20.47 14.10 -6.45
C LYS A 474 20.79 15.60 -6.49
N ASN A 475 19.92 16.38 -7.14
CA ASN A 475 19.98 17.83 -7.28
C ASN A 475 18.84 18.48 -6.49
N GLN A 476 18.69 18.16 -5.20
CA GLN A 476 17.85 18.91 -4.27
C GLN A 476 18.74 19.65 -3.28
N ILE A 477 18.49 20.95 -3.10
CA ILE A 477 19.10 21.73 -2.03
C ILE A 477 18.04 21.89 -0.95
N THR A 478 18.32 21.47 0.27
CA THR A 478 17.42 21.71 1.41
C THR A 478 18.08 22.68 2.38
N LEU A 479 17.50 23.89 2.48
CA LEU A 479 17.93 24.85 3.49
C LEU A 479 17.17 24.57 4.79
N ARG A 480 17.91 24.17 5.82
CA ARG A 480 17.38 23.95 7.17
C ARG A 480 17.42 25.26 7.96
N TYR A 481 16.26 25.78 8.36
CA TYR A 481 16.12 27.08 9.02
C TYR A 481 15.45 26.96 10.39
N ARG A 482 16.02 27.60 11.41
CA ARG A 482 15.43 27.60 12.76
C ARG A 482 14.41 28.72 12.86
N ILE A 483 13.14 28.38 13.02
CA ILE A 483 12.07 29.38 13.13
C ILE A 483 12.18 30.19 14.43
N CYS A 484 12.16 31.51 14.28
CA CYS A 484 12.09 32.49 15.35
C CYS A 484 10.65 33.01 15.46
N ARG A 485 9.85 32.36 16.32
CA ARG A 485 8.40 32.61 16.45
C ARG A 485 8.00 34.06 16.80
N THR A 486 8.94 34.87 17.26
CA THR A 486 8.70 36.27 17.64
C THR A 486 8.88 37.25 16.49
N THR A 487 9.53 36.84 15.40
CA THR A 487 9.89 37.74 14.28
C THR A 487 9.50 37.18 12.93
N ASP A 488 9.60 35.86 12.73
CA ASP A 488 9.31 35.26 11.44
C ASP A 488 7.81 35.22 11.17
N GLN A 489 7.45 35.66 9.97
CA GLN A 489 6.09 35.64 9.44
C GLN A 489 5.85 34.42 8.54
N PRO A 490 4.60 33.97 8.39
CA PRO A 490 4.28 32.87 7.47
C PRO A 490 4.68 33.12 6.00
N ASP A 491 4.62 34.36 5.52
CA ASP A 491 4.95 34.76 4.15
C ASP A 491 6.42 35.17 3.96
N ASP A 492 7.25 34.97 4.97
CA ASP A 492 8.69 35.03 4.84
C ASP A 492 9.22 33.93 3.91
N PHE A 493 10.35 34.16 3.24
CA PHE A 493 10.91 33.16 2.34
C PHE A 493 12.44 33.11 2.35
N MET A 494 12.95 31.97 1.89
CA MET A 494 14.30 31.83 1.36
C MET A 494 14.25 31.80 -0.16
N MET A 495 15.26 32.38 -0.80
CA MET A 495 15.39 32.43 -2.25
C MET A 495 16.79 31.99 -2.66
N LEU A 496 16.85 31.09 -3.64
CA LEU A 496 18.05 30.87 -4.44
C LEU A 496 17.96 31.75 -5.68
N ARG A 497 19.05 32.43 -6.02
CA ARG A 497 19.10 33.33 -7.18
C ARG A 497 20.43 33.22 -7.88
N ASN A 498 20.40 33.24 -9.20
CA ASN A 498 21.56 33.46 -10.04
C ASN A 498 21.27 34.67 -10.94
N GLU A 499 22.04 35.75 -10.76
CA GLU A 499 21.86 36.98 -11.54
C GLU A 499 22.33 36.84 -13.00
N GLU A 500 23.32 35.97 -13.27
CA GLU A 500 23.92 35.78 -14.60
C GLU A 500 22.95 35.05 -15.55
N GLU A 501 22.21 34.09 -15.02
CA GLU A 501 21.22 33.27 -15.76
C GLU A 501 19.77 33.75 -15.59
N GLU A 502 19.56 34.95 -15.01
CA GLU A 502 18.24 35.53 -14.72
C GLU A 502 17.27 34.56 -14.00
N TRP A 503 17.80 33.68 -13.16
CA TRP A 503 17.04 32.63 -12.51
C TRP A 503 16.86 32.91 -11.01
N SER A 504 15.66 32.66 -10.50
CA SER A 504 15.43 32.62 -9.05
C SER A 504 14.30 31.67 -8.69
N GLN A 505 14.39 31.11 -7.49
CA GLN A 505 13.36 30.26 -6.90
C GLN A 505 13.15 30.68 -5.45
N LYS A 506 11.89 30.92 -5.06
CA LYS A 506 11.49 31.27 -3.70
C LYS A 506 10.77 30.10 -3.05
N VAL A 507 11.04 29.88 -1.76
CA VAL A 507 10.32 28.93 -0.91
C VAL A 507 9.89 29.65 0.35
N TYR A 508 8.58 29.77 0.53
CA TYR A 508 7.96 30.49 1.65
C TYR A 508 7.88 29.61 2.91
N PHE A 509 7.95 30.22 4.09
CA PHE A 509 7.96 29.51 5.37
C PHE A 509 6.64 28.76 5.59
N ARG A 510 5.51 29.35 5.19
CA ARG A 510 4.20 28.68 5.18
C ARG A 510 4.07 27.52 4.20
N GLN A 511 5.07 27.29 3.32
CA GLN A 511 5.12 26.12 2.44
C GLN A 511 5.86 24.95 3.08
N ALA A 512 6.72 25.21 4.09
CA ALA A 512 7.53 24.20 4.74
C ALA A 512 6.94 23.71 6.07
N LYS A 513 7.22 22.46 6.41
CA LYS A 513 6.95 21.89 7.74
C LYS A 513 8.22 21.92 8.58
N ALA A 514 8.03 22.13 9.89
CA ALA A 514 9.10 21.97 10.85
C ALA A 514 9.40 20.48 11.06
N ASP A 515 10.68 20.11 11.17
CA ASP A 515 11.10 18.78 11.62
C ASP A 515 10.90 18.61 13.14
N ASP A 516 11.19 17.41 13.63
CA ASP A 516 11.06 17.04 15.05
C ASP A 516 11.93 17.90 15.99
N GLU A 517 12.96 18.55 15.47
CA GLU A 517 13.84 19.47 16.21
C GLU A 517 13.37 20.94 16.11
N GLY A 518 12.28 21.21 15.37
CA GLY A 518 11.68 22.53 15.22
C GLY A 518 12.27 23.40 14.10
N PHE A 519 13.01 22.81 13.14
CA PHE A 519 13.56 23.53 11.99
C PHE A 519 12.68 23.37 10.75
N LEU A 520 12.43 24.45 10.03
CA LEU A 520 11.83 24.41 8.70
C LEU A 520 12.83 23.84 7.69
N ASN A 521 12.40 22.84 6.93
CA ASN A 521 13.17 22.33 5.80
C ASN A 521 12.60 22.91 4.51
N LEU A 522 13.40 23.76 3.84
CA LEU A 522 13.01 24.54 2.66
C LEU A 522 13.67 23.93 1.42
N PRO A 523 12.93 23.11 0.63
CA PRO A 523 13.49 22.39 -0.51
C PRO A 523 13.52 23.26 -1.79
N PHE A 524 14.65 23.24 -2.48
CA PHE A 524 14.86 23.83 -3.79
C PHE A 524 15.28 22.73 -4.77
N SER A 525 14.72 22.77 -5.97
CA SER A 525 14.99 21.78 -7.02
C SER A 525 14.61 22.34 -8.39
N GLY A 526 15.05 21.65 -9.45
CA GLY A 526 14.65 21.97 -10.82
C GLY A 526 15.29 23.23 -11.39
N TRP A 527 16.46 23.64 -10.88
CA TRP A 527 17.22 24.73 -11.49
C TRP A 527 17.79 24.32 -12.87
N PRO A 528 17.95 25.27 -13.80
CA PRO A 528 18.58 25.03 -15.10
C PRO A 528 20.01 24.50 -14.96
N LYS A 529 20.49 23.75 -15.95
CA LYS A 529 21.82 23.14 -15.93
C LYS A 529 22.93 24.18 -15.93
N GLU A 530 22.66 25.34 -16.51
CA GLU A 530 23.54 26.50 -16.64
C GLU A 530 23.77 27.18 -15.28
N VAL A 531 22.86 27.00 -14.31
CA VAL A 531 23.01 27.54 -12.97
C VAL A 531 23.99 26.68 -12.18
N GLU A 532 25.26 27.12 -12.11
CA GLU A 532 26.30 26.45 -11.33
C GLU A 532 26.53 27.09 -9.95
N GLU A 533 26.19 28.38 -9.80
CA GLU A 533 26.34 29.16 -8.58
C GLU A 533 25.03 29.86 -8.20
N VAL A 534 24.77 30.03 -6.91
CA VAL A 534 23.59 30.73 -6.39
C VAL A 534 23.92 31.63 -5.20
N ASP A 535 23.20 32.73 -5.11
CA ASP A 535 23.05 33.51 -3.87
C ASP A 535 21.93 32.90 -3.03
N ILE A 536 22.13 32.86 -1.71
CA ILE A 536 21.08 32.54 -0.73
C ILE A 536 20.58 33.85 -0.12
N ILE A 537 19.30 34.13 -0.31
CA ILE A 537 18.66 35.38 0.11
C ILE A 537 17.50 35.08 1.05
N ARG A 538 17.40 35.82 2.14
CA ARG A 538 16.24 35.85 3.03
C ARG A 538 15.39 37.06 2.67
N GLY A 539 14.11 36.86 2.37
CA GLY A 539 13.14 37.94 2.23
C GLY A 539 12.21 37.98 3.44
N ALA A 540 12.37 38.98 4.30
CA ALA A 540 11.63 39.11 5.56
C ALA A 540 10.61 40.25 5.51
N SER A 541 9.39 39.96 5.95
CA SER A 541 8.34 40.96 6.17
C SER A 541 8.54 41.62 7.54
N ALA A 542 9.60 42.43 7.67
CA ALA A 542 9.97 43.06 8.94
C ALA A 542 8.95 44.10 9.42
N ASP A 543 8.25 44.77 8.49
CA ASP A 543 7.17 45.70 8.75
C ASP A 543 5.83 45.04 8.39
N LEU A 544 4.97 44.83 9.39
CA LEU A 544 3.70 44.12 9.20
C LEU A 544 2.68 44.98 8.44
N GLY A 545 2.85 46.30 8.44
CA GLY A 545 1.98 47.26 7.75
C GLY A 545 2.17 47.30 6.22
N THR A 546 3.30 46.83 5.69
CA THR A 546 3.63 46.97 4.26
C THR A 546 3.72 45.64 3.51
N THR A 547 3.60 45.66 2.19
CA THR A 547 3.79 44.46 1.36
C THR A 547 5.25 44.28 0.89
N GLU A 548 6.16 45.13 1.36
CA GLU A 548 7.57 45.10 0.97
C GLU A 548 8.35 44.10 1.80
N TYR A 549 9.27 43.39 1.15
CA TYR A 549 10.18 42.47 1.80
C TYR A 549 11.56 43.11 1.96
N GLU A 550 12.13 43.05 3.17
CA GLU A 550 13.54 43.33 3.37
C GLU A 550 14.35 42.13 2.87
N LEU A 551 15.18 42.36 1.85
CA LEU A 551 16.04 41.33 1.27
C LEU A 551 17.42 41.37 1.92
N SER A 552 17.76 40.29 2.62
CA SER A 552 19.08 40.07 3.22
C SER A 552 19.82 38.97 2.47
N VAL A 553 20.94 39.31 1.84
CA VAL A 553 21.82 38.32 1.20
C VAL A 553 22.61 37.60 2.29
N LEU A 554 22.36 36.31 2.48
CA LEU A 554 23.00 35.51 3.51
C LEU A 554 24.37 35.01 3.04
N LYS A 555 24.45 34.59 1.78
CA LYS A 555 25.66 34.11 1.12
C LYS A 555 25.56 34.37 -0.38
N THR A 556 26.70 34.60 -1.03
CA THR A 556 26.77 34.88 -2.47
C THR A 556 27.62 33.87 -3.21
N LYS A 557 27.30 33.66 -4.50
CA LYS A 557 28.08 32.83 -5.43
C LYS A 557 28.53 31.49 -4.86
N ILE A 558 27.63 30.81 -4.15
CA ILE A 558 27.91 29.47 -3.64
C ILE A 558 27.70 28.49 -4.77
N LYS A 559 28.66 27.60 -4.97
CA LYS A 559 28.51 26.51 -5.94
C LYS A 559 27.38 25.59 -5.52
N ILE A 560 26.48 25.27 -6.43
CA ILE A 560 25.39 24.32 -6.19
C ILE A 560 25.94 22.98 -5.70
N SER A 561 27.09 22.54 -6.21
CA SER A 561 27.77 21.32 -5.76
C SER A 561 28.15 21.31 -4.27
N GLU A 562 28.25 22.47 -3.62
CA GLU A 562 28.51 22.58 -2.17
C GLU A 562 27.23 22.55 -1.33
N LEU A 563 26.07 22.78 -1.97
CA LEU A 563 24.75 22.79 -1.33
C LEU A 563 24.02 21.45 -1.50
N ILE A 564 24.40 20.67 -2.50
CA ILE A 564 23.99 19.28 -2.68
C ILE A 564 24.79 18.42 -1.70
N GLY A 565 24.09 17.82 -0.73
CA GLY A 565 24.65 16.95 0.31
C GLY A 565 24.19 15.51 0.16
#